data_AF-A0A6A7LWB3-F1
#
_entry.id   AF-A0A6A7LWB3-F1
#
_cell.length_a   1.000
_cell.length_b   1.000
_cell.length_c   1.000
_cell.angle_alpha   90.00
_cell.angle_beta   90.00
_cell.angle_gamma   90.00
#
_symmetry.space_group_name_H-M   'P 1'
#
loop_
_entity.id
_entity.type
_entity.pdbx_description
1 polymer ?
#
loop_
_entity_poly.entity_id
_entity_poly.type
_entity_poly.pdbx_seq_one_letter_code
_entity_poly.pdbx_strand_id
1 'polypeptide(L)'
;MIAYVTHPHAPVVTCIGALLLWLVALSSVQIRDVSDLGLVAVLPAGAFVALGLLLLSYALALRQQPLRTHVLLLHVGTLIFMLYGATTVVSVAPRFTIAWRHVGVAEYIARTGTVAPLIDAYHNWPGFFALIAFVSDVAGFDSAIHLAPWAPVVFNLLYLCPLIVILRTAAVDERTVWIGVWFFCLTNWIGQDYLAPQALSFFLYLVVLAVILV
;
A
#
# COMPACT_ATOMS: atom_id res chain seq x y z
N MET A 1 25.64 30.09 4.34
CA MET A 1 24.61 29.96 3.28
C MET A 1 25.13 28.97 2.25
N ILE A 2 24.97 27.66 2.48
CA ILE A 2 25.44 26.62 1.55
C ILE A 2 24.28 26.32 0.61
N ALA A 3 24.34 26.87 -0.60
CA ALA A 3 23.47 26.47 -1.69
C ALA A 3 23.88 25.04 -2.09
N TYR A 4 23.19 24.03 -1.53
CA TYR A 4 23.30 22.68 -2.04
C TYR A 4 22.71 22.68 -3.45
N VAL A 5 23.58 22.67 -4.45
CA VAL A 5 23.23 22.34 -5.84
C VAL A 5 22.84 20.86 -5.85
N THR A 6 21.63 20.57 -5.36
CA THR A 6 21.00 19.28 -5.62
C THR A 6 20.45 19.37 -7.03
N HIS A 7 21.02 18.59 -7.96
CA HIS A 7 20.46 18.50 -9.30
C HIS A 7 18.96 18.18 -9.18
N PRO A 8 18.08 18.90 -9.91
CA PRO A 8 16.63 18.79 -9.72
C PRO A 8 16.10 17.38 -9.95
N HIS A 9 16.85 16.54 -10.68
CA HIS A 9 16.52 15.15 -10.99
C HIS A 9 17.17 14.12 -10.06
N ALA A 10 18.14 14.52 -9.21
CA ALA A 10 18.87 13.59 -8.36
C ALA A 10 17.95 12.75 -7.47
N PRO A 11 16.93 13.32 -6.77
CA PRO A 11 16.02 12.49 -5.96
C PRO A 11 15.22 11.49 -6.80
N VAL A 12 14.83 11.83 -8.03
CA VAL A 12 14.10 10.90 -8.89
C VAL A 12 14.98 9.73 -9.30
N VAL A 13 16.22 10.01 -9.70
CA VAL A 13 17.19 8.97 -10.08
C VAL A 13 17.52 8.08 -8.89
N THR A 14 17.73 8.65 -7.71
CA THR A 14 18.00 7.87 -6.48
C THR A 14 16.78 7.04 -6.08
N CYS A 15 15.55 7.56 -6.20
CA CYS A 15 14.32 6.81 -5.94
C CYS A 15 14.19 5.59 -6.87
N ILE A 16 14.41 5.76 -8.18
CA ILE A 16 14.36 4.68 -9.16
C ILE A 16 15.48 3.66 -8.88
N GLY A 17 16.70 4.14 -8.62
CA GLY A 17 17.83 3.28 -8.28
C GLY A 17 17.59 2.46 -7.00
N ALA A 18 16.98 3.06 -5.98
CA ALA A 18 16.58 2.38 -4.75
C ALA A 18 15.54 1.28 -5.04
N LEU A 19 14.51 1.58 -5.84
CA LEU A 19 13.50 0.59 -6.22
C LEU A 19 14.11 -0.59 -6.99
N LEU A 20 15.00 -0.31 -7.96
CA LEU A 20 15.68 -1.36 -8.72
C LEU A 20 16.59 -2.21 -7.84
N LEU A 21 17.38 -1.58 -6.97
CA LEU A 21 18.22 -2.28 -5.99
C LEU A 21 17.37 -3.20 -5.10
N TRP A 22 16.21 -2.73 -4.66
CA TRP A 22 15.30 -3.50 -3.84
C TRP A 22 14.69 -4.69 -4.57
N LEU A 23 14.24 -4.51 -5.82
CA LEU A 23 13.75 -5.61 -6.65
C LEU A 23 14.82 -6.68 -6.88
N VAL A 24 16.06 -6.26 -7.18
CA VAL A 24 17.20 -7.17 -7.33
C VAL A 24 17.50 -7.88 -6.01
N ALA A 25 17.49 -7.17 -4.88
CA ALA A 25 17.68 -7.78 -3.57
C ALA A 25 16.59 -8.80 -3.23
N LEU A 26 15.33 -8.54 -3.57
CA LEU A 26 14.25 -9.49 -3.32
C LEU A 26 14.33 -10.75 -4.18
N SER A 27 14.96 -10.70 -5.35
CA SER A 27 15.09 -11.85 -6.24
C SER A 27 15.88 -13.02 -5.64
N SER A 28 16.68 -12.78 -4.59
CA SER A 28 17.43 -13.81 -3.87
C SER A 28 16.69 -14.37 -2.64
N VAL A 29 15.52 -13.83 -2.30
CA VAL A 29 14.74 -14.25 -1.12
C VAL A 29 14.02 -15.56 -1.42
N GLN A 30 14.21 -16.55 -0.54
CA GLN A 30 13.48 -17.81 -0.58
C GLN A 30 12.44 -17.84 0.53
N ILE A 31 11.15 -17.93 0.18
CA ILE A 31 10.05 -17.97 1.16
C ILE A 31 10.21 -19.11 2.17
N ARG A 32 10.83 -20.23 1.73
CA ARG A 32 11.00 -21.43 2.55
C ARG A 32 11.83 -21.19 3.81
N ASP A 33 12.66 -20.15 3.81
CA ASP A 33 13.54 -19.81 4.92
C ASP A 33 12.89 -18.80 5.90
N VAL A 34 11.66 -18.36 5.62
CA VAL A 34 10.93 -17.42 6.47
C VAL A 34 10.58 -18.08 7.79
N SER A 35 11.13 -17.55 8.87
CA SER A 35 10.86 -17.97 10.25
C SER A 35 9.66 -17.24 10.85
N ASP A 36 9.37 -17.49 12.13
CA ASP A 36 8.30 -16.81 12.88
C ASP A 36 8.48 -15.29 12.98
N LEU A 37 9.69 -14.78 12.74
CA LEU A 37 9.99 -13.35 12.65
C LEU A 37 9.45 -12.71 11.35
N GLY A 38 9.00 -13.53 10.40
CA GLY A 38 8.48 -13.09 9.12
C GLY A 38 9.58 -12.67 8.14
N LEU A 39 9.17 -11.97 7.08
CA LEU A 39 10.01 -11.66 5.93
C LEU A 39 11.31 -10.92 6.32
N VAL A 40 11.27 -10.08 7.35
CA VAL A 40 12.41 -9.27 7.81
C VAL A 40 13.65 -10.11 8.15
N ALA A 41 13.47 -11.36 8.60
CA ALA A 41 14.57 -12.24 8.97
C ALA A 41 15.36 -12.78 7.78
N VAL A 42 14.77 -12.77 6.58
CA VAL A 42 15.36 -13.32 5.35
C VAL A 42 15.69 -12.22 4.35
N LEU A 43 15.32 -10.96 4.63
CA LEU A 43 15.62 -9.84 3.75
C LEU A 43 17.15 -9.62 3.66
N PRO A 44 17.72 -9.57 2.45
CA PRO A 44 19.13 -9.23 2.28
C PRO A 44 19.41 -7.80 2.72
N ALA A 45 20.65 -7.53 3.15
CA ALA A 45 21.09 -6.19 3.52
C ALA A 45 20.79 -5.14 2.42
N GLY A 46 20.84 -5.55 1.14
CA GLY A 46 20.50 -4.70 0.00
C GLY A 46 19.08 -4.13 0.04
N ALA A 47 18.10 -4.87 0.57
CA ALA A 47 16.73 -4.38 0.73
C ALA A 47 16.65 -3.23 1.75
N PHE A 48 17.39 -3.33 2.86
CA PHE A 48 17.48 -2.27 3.87
C PHE A 48 18.26 -1.06 3.36
N VAL A 49 19.36 -1.28 2.62
CA VAL A 49 20.11 -0.21 1.96
C VAL A 49 19.21 0.56 1.00
N ALA A 50 18.40 -0.14 0.20
CA ALA A 50 17.44 0.49 -0.70
C ALA A 50 16.41 1.37 0.04
N LEU A 51 15.85 0.89 1.15
CA LEU A 51 14.94 1.69 2.00
C LEU A 51 15.64 2.94 2.56
N GLY A 52 16.89 2.80 3.01
CA GLY A 52 17.70 3.93 3.47
C GLY A 52 17.98 4.95 2.37
N LEU A 53 18.27 4.49 1.15
CA LEU A 53 18.45 5.35 -0.02
C LEU A 53 17.16 6.07 -0.40
N LEU A 54 16.01 5.39 -0.36
CA LEU A 54 14.71 6.00 -0.61
C LEU A 54 14.41 7.11 0.43
N LEU A 55 14.66 6.83 1.71
CA LEU A 55 14.47 7.81 2.79
C LEU A 55 15.38 9.03 2.62
N LEU A 56 16.66 8.81 2.32
CA LEU A 56 17.61 9.90 2.06
C LEU A 56 17.17 10.74 0.85
N SER A 57 16.76 10.06 -0.22
CA SER A 57 16.24 10.70 -1.44
C SER A 57 14.99 11.54 -1.15
N TYR A 58 14.07 11.01 -0.34
CA TYR A 58 12.87 11.72 0.09
C TYR A 58 13.20 12.97 0.92
N ALA A 59 14.13 12.85 1.87
CA ALA A 59 14.61 13.97 2.67
C ALA A 59 15.25 15.07 1.80
N LEU A 60 16.01 14.68 0.76
CA LEU A 60 16.56 15.62 -0.22
C LEU A 60 15.45 16.29 -1.05
N ALA A 61 14.43 15.54 -1.48
CA ALA A 61 13.29 16.07 -2.22
C ALA A 61 12.48 17.09 -1.40
N LEU A 62 12.30 16.88 -0.09
CA LEU A 62 11.63 17.82 0.82
C LEU A 62 12.38 19.16 0.96
N ARG A 63 13.71 19.16 0.77
CA ARG A 63 14.55 20.36 0.85
C ARG A 63 14.58 21.17 -0.45
N GLN A 64 14.02 20.65 -1.54
CA GLN A 64 13.96 21.37 -2.80
C GLN A 64 13.04 22.59 -2.72
N GLN A 65 13.40 23.63 -3.49
CA GLN A 65 12.65 24.87 -3.67
C GLN A 65 12.59 25.15 -5.18
N PRO A 66 11.40 25.20 -5.81
CA PRO A 66 10.08 24.96 -5.21
C PRO A 66 9.87 23.49 -4.79
N LEU A 67 8.93 23.26 -3.88
CA LEU A 67 8.53 21.91 -3.47
C LEU A 67 7.83 21.20 -4.63
N ARG A 68 8.32 20.02 -5.02
CA ARG A 68 7.80 19.25 -6.15
C ARG A 68 6.91 18.11 -5.66
N THR A 69 5.63 18.38 -5.46
CA THR A 69 4.66 17.41 -4.89
C THR A 69 4.58 16.09 -5.67
N HIS A 70 4.69 16.12 -7.00
CA HIS A 70 4.75 14.90 -7.82
C HIS A 70 5.97 14.02 -7.53
N VAL A 71 7.12 14.61 -7.18
CA VAL A 71 8.32 13.86 -6.78
C VAL A 71 8.10 13.22 -5.41
N LEU A 72 7.48 13.94 -4.47
CA LEU A 72 7.14 13.40 -3.15
C LEU A 72 6.13 12.25 -3.27
N LEU A 73 5.12 12.40 -4.11
CA LEU A 73 4.15 11.35 -4.41
C LEU A 73 4.81 10.10 -5.00
N LEU A 74 5.78 10.26 -5.92
CA LEU A 74 6.58 9.15 -6.45
C LEU A 74 7.32 8.40 -5.33
N HIS A 75 7.95 9.12 -4.40
CA HIS A 75 8.66 8.50 -3.28
C HIS A 75 7.70 7.78 -2.32
N VAL A 76 6.55 8.39 -2.01
CA VAL A 76 5.52 7.78 -1.16
C VAL A 76 4.95 6.53 -1.83
N GLY A 77 4.64 6.58 -3.12
CA GLY A 77 4.17 5.41 -3.88
C GLY A 77 5.23 4.30 -3.94
N THR A 78 6.51 4.67 -4.09
CA THR A 78 7.63 3.72 -4.05
C THR A 78 7.77 3.09 -2.67
N LEU A 79 7.65 3.88 -1.60
CA LEU A 79 7.66 3.38 -0.23
C LEU A 79 6.50 2.39 -0.01
N ILE A 80 5.29 2.74 -0.44
CA ILE A 80 4.12 1.86 -0.34
C ILE A 80 4.39 0.54 -1.06
N PHE A 81 4.91 0.59 -2.28
CA PHE A 81 5.22 -0.61 -3.04
C PHE A 81 6.30 -1.47 -2.35
N MET A 82 7.36 -0.84 -1.81
CA MET A 82 8.42 -1.55 -1.10
C MET A 82 7.97 -2.18 0.22
N LEU A 83 7.06 -1.54 0.96
CA LEU A 83 6.59 -2.07 2.25
C LEU A 83 5.44 -3.08 2.08
N TYR A 84 4.44 -2.73 1.28
CA TYR A 84 3.19 -3.47 1.17
C TYR A 84 3.15 -4.43 -0.03
N GLY A 85 4.06 -4.25 -1.01
CA GLY A 85 4.21 -5.15 -2.16
C GLY A 85 5.28 -6.23 -1.98
N ALA A 86 6.09 -6.17 -0.91
CA ALA A 86 7.19 -7.10 -0.68
C ALA A 86 6.75 -8.57 -0.73
N THR A 87 5.68 -8.91 -0.02
CA THR A 87 5.15 -10.28 0.00
C THR A 87 4.62 -10.73 -1.34
N THR A 88 4.15 -9.80 -2.18
CA THR A 88 3.58 -10.08 -3.51
C THR A 88 4.67 -10.35 -4.54
N VAL A 89 5.81 -9.67 -4.40
CA VAL A 89 6.99 -9.93 -5.23
C VAL A 89 7.62 -11.28 -4.87
N VAL A 90 7.65 -11.63 -3.58
CA VAL A 90 8.35 -12.83 -3.09
C VAL A 90 7.45 -14.07 -3.07
N SER A 91 6.13 -13.93 -2.91
CA SER A 91 5.17 -15.06 -2.77
C SER A 91 4.12 -15.10 -3.87
N VAL A 92 3.83 -16.32 -4.32
CA VAL A 92 2.78 -16.61 -5.31
C VAL A 92 1.40 -16.71 -4.66
N ALA A 93 1.33 -17.06 -3.38
CA ALA A 93 0.06 -17.25 -2.66
C ALA A 93 -0.22 -16.10 -1.68
N PRO A 94 -1.50 -15.76 -1.44
CA PRO A 94 -1.89 -14.79 -0.42
C PRO A 94 -1.42 -15.24 0.96
N ARG A 95 -0.85 -14.30 1.71
CA ARG A 95 -0.31 -14.54 3.06
C ARG A 95 -1.36 -15.02 4.06
N PHE A 96 -2.57 -14.47 3.97
CA PHE A 96 -3.61 -14.69 4.99
C PHE A 96 -4.65 -15.69 4.50
N THR A 97 -4.84 -16.77 5.26
CA THR A 97 -5.83 -17.81 4.97
C THR A 97 -7.26 -17.26 4.89
N ILE A 98 -7.58 -16.21 5.67
CA ILE A 98 -8.89 -15.57 5.67
C ILE A 98 -9.25 -14.94 4.31
N ALA A 99 -8.26 -14.58 3.48
CA ALA A 99 -8.51 -14.05 2.14
C ALA A 99 -9.27 -15.07 1.28
N TRP A 100 -8.99 -16.37 1.43
CA TRP A 100 -9.72 -17.43 0.73
C TRP A 100 -11.19 -17.50 1.15
N ARG A 101 -11.50 -17.23 2.41
CA ARG A 101 -12.89 -17.16 2.89
C ARG A 101 -13.63 -15.98 2.27
N HIS A 102 -12.99 -14.82 2.22
CA HIS A 102 -13.56 -13.64 1.56
C HIS A 102 -13.80 -13.88 0.07
N VAL A 103 -12.86 -14.54 -0.61
CA VAL A 103 -13.01 -14.94 -2.02
C VAL A 103 -14.17 -15.92 -2.19
N GLY A 104 -14.34 -16.91 -1.31
CA GLY A 104 -15.47 -17.83 -1.40
C GLY A 104 -16.84 -17.16 -1.24
N VAL A 105 -16.96 -16.17 -0.35
CA VAL A 105 -18.20 -15.37 -0.21
C VAL A 105 -18.45 -14.53 -1.46
N ALA A 106 -17.41 -13.92 -2.03
CA ALA A 106 -17.51 -13.16 -3.27
C ALA A 106 -17.87 -14.04 -4.48
N GLU A 107 -17.27 -15.23 -4.59
CA GLU A 107 -17.57 -16.21 -5.64
C GLU A 107 -19.04 -16.66 -5.56
N TYR A 108 -19.55 -16.91 -4.35
CA TYR A 108 -20.96 -17.23 -4.16
C TYR A 108 -21.85 -16.13 -4.75
N ILE A 109 -21.61 -14.87 -4.35
CA ILE A 109 -22.38 -13.72 -4.83
C ILE A 109 -22.27 -13.58 -6.35
N ALA A 110 -21.06 -13.73 -6.92
CA ALA A 110 -20.83 -13.64 -8.36
C ALA A 110 -21.62 -14.70 -9.15
N ARG A 111 -21.64 -15.94 -8.65
CA ARG A 111 -22.30 -17.07 -9.33
C ARG A 111 -23.82 -17.06 -9.17
N THR A 112 -24.34 -16.68 -8.01
CA THR A 112 -25.79 -16.79 -7.72
C THR A 112 -26.54 -15.48 -7.83
N GLY A 113 -25.84 -14.34 -7.78
CA GLY A 113 -26.47 -13.02 -7.66
C GLY A 113 -27.18 -12.80 -6.32
N THR A 114 -26.96 -13.67 -5.32
CA THR A 114 -27.66 -13.65 -4.04
C THR A 114 -26.70 -13.72 -2.85
N VAL A 115 -27.24 -13.49 -1.65
CA VAL A 115 -26.52 -13.66 -0.38
C VAL A 115 -27.14 -14.78 0.43
N ALA A 116 -26.36 -15.43 1.30
CA ALA A 116 -26.83 -16.52 2.17
C ALA A 116 -26.56 -16.23 3.67
N PRO A 117 -27.33 -15.32 4.31
CA PRO A 117 -27.10 -14.86 5.69
C PRO A 117 -27.14 -15.96 6.76
N LEU A 118 -27.84 -17.07 6.47
CA LEU A 118 -27.97 -18.22 7.38
C LEU A 118 -26.77 -19.17 7.35
N ILE A 119 -25.88 -19.05 6.36
CA ILE A 119 -24.72 -19.93 6.18
C ILE A 119 -23.49 -19.33 6.85
N ASP A 120 -23.24 -18.04 6.60
CA ASP A 120 -22.06 -17.34 7.13
C ASP A 120 -22.41 -15.88 7.44
N ALA A 121 -21.90 -15.39 8.58
CA ALA A 121 -22.08 -14.02 9.01
C ALA A 121 -21.62 -12.98 7.98
N TYR A 122 -20.61 -13.31 7.15
CA TYR A 122 -20.12 -12.42 6.09
C TYR A 122 -21.21 -12.02 5.07
N HIS A 123 -22.20 -12.89 4.84
CA HIS A 123 -23.33 -12.55 3.95
C HIS A 123 -24.28 -11.48 4.52
N ASN A 124 -24.21 -11.17 5.82
CA ASN A 124 -24.98 -10.08 6.43
C ASN A 124 -24.37 -8.70 6.12
N TRP A 125 -23.10 -8.64 5.69
CA TRP A 125 -22.39 -7.42 5.31
C TRP A 125 -21.79 -7.58 3.91
N PRO A 126 -22.62 -7.75 2.86
CA PRO A 126 -22.17 -8.24 1.58
C PRO A 126 -21.40 -7.21 0.74
N GLY A 127 -21.43 -5.93 1.13
CA GLY A 127 -20.94 -4.82 0.28
C GLY A 127 -19.50 -5.01 -0.20
N PHE A 128 -18.58 -5.37 0.69
CA PHE A 128 -17.18 -5.64 0.31
C PHE A 128 -17.07 -6.84 -0.64
N PHE A 129 -17.79 -7.92 -0.37
CA PHE A 129 -17.73 -9.16 -1.15
C PHE A 129 -18.34 -8.99 -2.55
N ALA A 130 -19.46 -8.28 -2.65
CA ALA A 130 -20.07 -7.90 -3.91
C ALA A 130 -19.16 -6.96 -4.72
N LEU A 131 -18.48 -6.02 -4.05
CA LEU A 131 -17.52 -5.13 -4.71
C LEU A 131 -16.34 -5.91 -5.31
N ILE A 132 -15.70 -6.81 -4.56
CA ILE A 132 -14.55 -7.56 -5.10
C ILE A 132 -14.97 -8.57 -6.16
N ALA A 133 -16.19 -9.13 -6.07
CA ALA A 133 -16.77 -9.94 -7.13
C ALA A 133 -16.93 -9.14 -8.43
N PHE A 134 -17.55 -7.96 -8.34
CA PHE A 134 -17.73 -7.05 -9.48
C PHE A 134 -16.41 -6.60 -10.09
N VAL A 135 -15.44 -6.19 -9.26
CA VAL A 135 -14.11 -5.76 -9.73
C VAL A 135 -13.39 -6.89 -10.45
N SER A 136 -13.51 -8.13 -9.94
CA SER A 136 -12.87 -9.29 -10.55
C SER A 136 -13.49 -9.63 -11.90
N ASP A 137 -14.82 -9.59 -12.00
CA ASP A 137 -15.55 -9.81 -13.26
C ASP A 137 -15.20 -8.76 -14.32
N VAL A 138 -15.22 -7.47 -13.95
CA VAL A 138 -14.84 -6.37 -14.87
C VAL A 138 -13.36 -6.44 -15.27
N ALA A 139 -12.48 -6.90 -14.38
CA ALA A 139 -11.07 -7.11 -14.69
C ALA A 139 -10.81 -8.36 -15.55
N GLY A 140 -11.83 -9.19 -15.81
CA GLY A 140 -11.71 -10.44 -16.55
C GLY A 140 -10.98 -11.54 -15.77
N PHE A 141 -10.95 -11.46 -14.44
CA PHE A 141 -10.41 -12.53 -13.60
C PHE A 141 -11.44 -13.62 -13.38
N ASP A 142 -10.97 -14.86 -13.42
CA ASP A 142 -11.74 -16.06 -13.05
C ASP A 142 -12.01 -16.13 -11.54
N SER A 143 -11.19 -15.46 -10.74
CA SER A 143 -11.34 -15.42 -9.29
C SER A 143 -10.83 -14.13 -8.66
N ALA A 144 -11.52 -13.68 -7.61
CA ALA A 144 -11.08 -12.56 -6.78
C ALA A 144 -9.79 -12.82 -5.99
N ILE A 145 -9.29 -14.06 -5.99
CA ILE A 145 -8.01 -14.38 -5.36
C ILE A 145 -6.84 -13.61 -5.97
N HIS A 146 -6.93 -13.25 -7.26
CA HIS A 146 -5.91 -12.48 -7.96
C HIS A 146 -5.76 -11.04 -7.43
N LEU A 147 -6.81 -10.52 -6.77
CA LEU A 147 -6.76 -9.22 -6.11
C LEU A 147 -6.01 -9.27 -4.77
N ALA A 148 -5.96 -10.43 -4.13
CA ALA A 148 -5.50 -10.54 -2.75
C ALA A 148 -4.04 -10.14 -2.51
N PRO A 149 -3.07 -10.51 -3.37
CA PRO A 149 -1.69 -10.07 -3.22
C PRO A 149 -1.53 -8.55 -3.37
N TRP A 150 -2.35 -7.92 -4.21
CA TRP A 150 -2.21 -6.49 -4.52
C TRP A 150 -3.02 -5.57 -3.60
N ALA A 151 -3.96 -6.13 -2.84
CA ALA A 151 -4.83 -5.37 -1.94
C ALA A 151 -4.06 -4.43 -0.99
N PRO A 152 -2.98 -4.84 -0.29
CA PRO A 152 -2.21 -3.92 0.56
C PRO A 152 -1.69 -2.70 -0.19
N VAL A 153 -1.10 -2.87 -1.37
CA VAL A 153 -0.60 -1.76 -2.18
C VAL A 153 -1.75 -0.85 -2.62
N VAL A 154 -2.83 -1.43 -3.15
CA VAL A 154 -3.99 -0.66 -3.63
C VAL A 154 -4.64 0.13 -2.51
N PHE A 155 -4.90 -0.48 -1.35
CA PHE A 155 -5.51 0.22 -0.23
C PHE A 155 -4.64 1.36 0.31
N ASN A 156 -3.33 1.15 0.48
CA ASN A 156 -2.45 2.22 0.93
C ASN A 156 -2.36 3.38 -0.07
N LEU A 157 -2.41 3.09 -1.38
CA LEU A 157 -2.51 4.14 -2.40
C LEU A 157 -3.85 4.90 -2.31
N LEU A 158 -4.96 4.18 -2.12
CA LEU A 158 -6.28 4.80 -1.93
C LEU A 158 -6.33 5.69 -0.68
N TYR A 159 -5.69 5.29 0.42
CA TYR A 159 -5.63 6.07 1.65
C TYR A 159 -4.96 7.43 1.45
N LEU A 160 -4.02 7.57 0.49
CA LEU A 160 -3.28 8.82 0.27
C LEU A 160 -4.20 10.01 -0.03
N CYS A 161 -5.24 9.81 -0.84
CA CYS A 161 -6.12 10.90 -1.26
C CYS A 161 -6.83 11.57 -0.07
N PRO A 162 -7.67 10.85 0.72
CA PRO A 162 -8.30 11.46 1.88
C PRO A 162 -7.29 11.87 2.96
N LEU A 163 -6.18 11.14 3.12
CA LEU A 163 -5.15 11.49 4.10
C LEU A 163 -4.49 12.84 3.79
N ILE A 164 -4.14 13.11 2.54
CA ILE A 164 -3.55 14.40 2.13
C ILE A 164 -4.55 15.54 2.39
N VAL A 165 -5.84 15.32 2.11
CA VAL A 165 -6.89 16.30 2.40
C VAL A 165 -6.95 16.59 3.90
N ILE A 166 -7.06 15.55 4.74
CA ILE A 166 -7.08 15.68 6.21
C ILE A 166 -5.84 16.42 6.71
N LEU A 167 -4.64 16.02 6.27
CA LEU A 167 -3.41 16.64 6.75
C LEU A 167 -3.30 18.11 6.32
N ARG A 168 -3.84 18.49 5.17
CA ARG A 168 -3.87 19.90 4.72
C ARG A 168 -4.80 20.78 5.55
N THR A 169 -5.83 20.24 6.22
CA THR A 169 -6.68 21.04 7.11
C THR A 169 -5.99 21.39 8.43
N ALA A 170 -5.00 20.58 8.85
CA ALA A 170 -4.31 20.75 10.13
C ALA A 170 -2.86 21.28 10.02
N ALA A 171 -2.18 21.05 8.89
CA ALA A 171 -0.78 21.41 8.72
C ALA A 171 -0.57 22.89 8.37
N VAL A 172 0.54 23.46 8.85
CA VAL A 172 0.92 24.86 8.60
C VAL A 172 1.41 25.08 7.16
N ASP A 173 2.10 24.08 6.60
CA ASP A 173 2.66 24.14 5.26
C ASP A 173 2.68 22.76 4.57
N GLU A 174 2.84 22.78 3.25
CA GLU A 174 2.81 21.58 2.42
C GLU A 174 3.93 20.57 2.79
N ARG A 175 5.10 21.00 3.30
CA ARG A 175 6.13 20.03 3.72
C ARG A 175 5.68 19.21 4.92
N THR A 176 5.01 19.85 5.87
CA THR A 176 4.46 19.17 7.05
C THR A 176 3.42 18.12 6.64
N VAL A 177 2.59 18.41 5.64
CA VAL A 177 1.65 17.44 5.04
C VAL A 177 2.40 16.21 4.54
N TRP A 178 3.41 16.38 3.69
CA TRP A 178 4.14 15.27 3.08
C TRP A 178 4.98 14.48 4.10
N ILE A 179 5.53 15.14 5.13
CA ILE A 179 6.16 14.44 6.25
C ILE A 179 5.12 13.57 6.97
N GLY A 180 3.92 14.09 7.23
CA GLY A 180 2.81 13.34 7.82
C GLY A 180 2.39 12.13 6.99
N VAL A 181 2.26 12.29 5.67
CA VAL A 181 1.96 11.19 4.73
C VAL A 181 3.03 10.11 4.80
N TRP A 182 4.31 10.50 4.81
CA TRP A 182 5.42 9.57 4.91
C TRP A 182 5.40 8.78 6.22
N PHE A 183 5.19 9.47 7.34
CA PHE A 183 5.07 8.82 8.65
C PHE A 183 3.88 7.88 8.73
N PHE A 184 2.72 8.28 8.21
CA PHE A 184 1.56 7.41 8.12
C PHE A 184 1.92 6.10 7.41
N CYS A 185 2.57 6.16 6.25
CA CYS A 185 2.96 4.95 5.52
C CYS A 185 3.98 4.08 6.28
N LEU A 186 4.86 4.67 7.09
CA LEU A 186 5.84 3.93 7.90
C LEU A 186 5.23 3.28 9.14
N THR A 187 4.25 3.93 9.76
CA THR A 187 3.66 3.51 11.04
C THR A 187 2.33 2.79 10.87
N ASN A 188 1.77 2.79 9.66
CA ASN A 188 0.54 2.08 9.36
C ASN A 188 0.77 0.57 9.48
N TRP A 189 0.03 -0.06 10.40
CA TRP A 189 0.20 -1.47 10.74
C TRP A 189 0.00 -2.36 9.51
N ILE A 190 1.06 -3.06 9.11
CA ILE A 190 1.06 -4.09 8.05
C ILE A 190 0.12 -5.24 8.42
N GLY A 191 -0.87 -5.52 7.57
CA GLY A 191 -1.83 -6.62 7.78
C GLY A 191 -3.23 -6.17 8.19
N GLN A 192 -3.51 -4.86 8.25
CA GLN A 192 -4.88 -4.33 8.31
C GLN A 192 -5.51 -4.15 6.92
N ASP A 193 -4.68 -4.22 5.89
CA ASP A 193 -4.85 -3.76 4.51
C ASP A 193 -4.86 -4.92 3.49
N TYR A 194 -4.94 -6.16 3.97
CA TYR A 194 -5.22 -7.31 3.11
C TYR A 194 -6.63 -7.22 2.52
N LEU A 195 -6.95 -8.10 1.57
CA LEU A 195 -8.26 -8.13 0.89
C LEU A 195 -9.39 -8.46 1.87
N ALA A 196 -9.89 -7.44 2.57
CA ALA A 196 -10.83 -7.55 3.68
C ALA A 196 -11.79 -6.36 3.79
N PRO A 197 -12.98 -6.56 4.38
CA PRO A 197 -13.91 -5.47 4.68
C PRO A 197 -13.27 -4.37 5.54
N GLN A 198 -12.40 -4.72 6.50
CA GLN A 198 -11.75 -3.75 7.38
C GLN A 198 -10.93 -2.71 6.62
N ALA A 199 -10.16 -3.12 5.61
CA ALA A 199 -9.34 -2.21 4.80
C ALA A 199 -10.21 -1.19 4.06
N LEU A 200 -11.31 -1.66 3.47
CA LEU A 200 -12.31 -0.79 2.83
C LEU A 200 -12.97 0.14 3.86
N SER A 201 -13.35 -0.36 5.03
CA SER A 201 -13.93 0.44 6.09
C SER A 201 -12.99 1.55 6.56
N PHE A 202 -11.69 1.27 6.68
CA PHE A 202 -10.70 2.30 7.05
C PHE A 202 -10.55 3.36 5.96
N PHE A 203 -10.53 2.97 4.67
CA PHE A 203 -10.58 3.93 3.57
C PHE A 203 -11.81 4.85 3.67
N LEU A 204 -13.01 4.25 3.81
CA LEU A 204 -14.27 5.00 3.90
C LEU A 204 -14.28 5.91 5.13
N TYR A 205 -13.72 5.46 6.26
CA TYR A 205 -13.56 6.28 7.45
C TYR A 205 -12.68 7.51 7.19
N LEU A 206 -11.54 7.34 6.53
CA LEU A 206 -10.69 8.48 6.14
C LEU A 206 -11.42 9.43 5.18
N VAL A 207 -12.20 8.91 4.23
CA VAL A 207 -13.03 9.75 3.34
C VAL A 207 -14.05 10.56 4.12
N VAL A 208 -14.77 9.93 5.05
CA VAL A 208 -15.76 10.63 5.90
C VAL A 208 -15.08 11.72 6.73
N LEU A 209 -13.93 11.44 7.35
CA LEU A 209 -13.16 12.46 8.07
C LEU A 209 -12.72 13.61 7.17
N ALA A 210 -12.22 13.31 5.96
CA ALA A 210 -11.82 14.33 5.00
C ALA A 210 -13.00 15.23 4.61
N VAL A 211 -14.20 14.67 4.43
CA VAL A 211 -15.42 15.43 4.13
C VAL A 211 -15.87 16.29 5.32
N ILE A 212 -15.72 15.81 6.56
CA ILE A 212 -16.15 16.55 7.75
C ILE A 212 -15.21 17.72 8.06
N LEU A 213 -13.91 17.59 7.77
CA LEU A 213 -12.89 18.58 8.13
C LEU A 213 -12.73 19.71 7.11
N VAL A 214 -13.30 19.57 5.91
CA VAL A 214 -13.28 20.57 4.82
C VAL A 214 -14.57 21.36 4.83
#